data_AF-A0A6G7BZW2-F1
#
_entry.id   AF-A0A6G7BZW2-F1
#
_cell.length_a   1.000
_cell.length_b   1.000
_cell.length_c   1.000
_cell.angle_alpha   90.00
_cell.angle_beta   90.00
_cell.angle_gamma   90.00
#
_symmetry.space_group_name_H-M   'P 1'
#
loop_
_entity.id
_entity.type
_entity.pdbx_description
1 polymer ?
#
loop_
_entity_poly.entity_id
_entity_poly.type
_entity_poly.pdbx_seq_one_letter_code
_entity_poly.pdbx_strand_id
1 'polypeptide(L)'
;MKTKHKAAGFFRFLKWSALTLVVLIGLITGYMMHPQFGKRPSGERLKRIEQSKQFKDGKFRNSSPTPQLTQSWTVALSDYFFKKSRETSPKHKIPSVPVNWDSLFTRSHGLVWLGHSSYLLRADGKTILVDPVLSGSISPIPGSGKAFAGADVTTADALPAIDYLFISHDHYDHMDYKTLKALQPRVGKIIVGLGVGEHLEYWGYRNDQIIEKDWWEEIDLGNGFHVTVTPARHFSGRSIWSANTLWASYVLVTPSRRLYLGGDSGYDTHFKEIGDKLGPFDLAILENGQYDLSWKYIHMMPEEVVQAAIDLKAAKLLPVHSSKFVLANHAWYEPLERISKEASIQQQTLLTPRIGEVVDLDDTDSGHSYWWKN
;
A
#
# COMPACT_ATOMS: atom_id res chain seq x y z
N MET A 1 -57.57 11.69 29.58
CA MET A 1 -57.32 10.85 28.38
C MET A 1 -56.13 11.26 27.50
N LYS A 2 -55.78 12.55 27.37
CA LYS A 2 -54.67 13.00 26.48
C LYS A 2 -53.24 12.52 26.87
N THR A 3 -52.97 12.23 28.14
CA THR A 3 -51.63 11.82 28.63
C THR A 3 -51.29 10.35 28.33
N LYS A 4 -52.27 9.44 28.41
CA LYS A 4 -52.07 8.01 28.06
C LYS A 4 -51.75 7.79 26.58
N HIS A 5 -52.35 8.59 25.68
CA HIS A 5 -52.06 8.51 24.24
C HIS A 5 -50.65 9.00 23.88
N LYS A 6 -50.14 10.03 24.56
CA LYS A 6 -48.75 10.51 24.35
C LYS A 6 -47.71 9.49 24.81
N ALA A 7 -47.95 8.82 25.94
CA ALA A 7 -47.07 7.76 26.45
C ALA A 7 -47.03 6.55 25.50
N ALA A 8 -48.18 6.10 25.00
CA ALA A 8 -48.25 5.00 24.04
C ALA A 8 -47.52 5.32 22.71
N GLY A 9 -47.62 6.57 22.23
CA GLY A 9 -46.87 7.05 21.07
C GLY A 9 -45.35 7.05 21.28
N PHE A 10 -44.89 7.47 22.46
CA PHE A 10 -43.47 7.47 22.83
C PHE A 10 -42.89 6.05 22.94
N PHE A 11 -43.58 5.13 23.60
CA PHE A 11 -43.14 3.73 23.65
C PHE A 11 -43.14 3.05 22.28
N ARG A 12 -44.11 3.38 21.41
CA ARG A 12 -44.13 2.88 20.03
C ARG A 12 -42.94 3.43 19.23
N PHE A 13 -42.64 4.73 19.36
CA PHE A 13 -41.45 5.35 18.76
C PHE A 13 -40.16 4.67 19.24
N LEU A 14 -39.98 4.50 20.56
CA LEU A 14 -38.78 3.86 21.12
C LEU A 14 -38.62 2.41 20.64
N LYS A 15 -39.71 1.65 20.55
CA LYS A 15 -39.72 0.29 19.99
C LYS A 15 -39.29 0.25 18.52
N TRP A 16 -39.83 1.15 17.69
CA TRP A 16 -39.43 1.24 16.28
C TRP A 16 -37.98 1.69 16.13
N SER A 17 -37.52 2.66 16.92
CA SER A 17 -36.12 3.10 16.92
C SER A 17 -35.17 1.97 17.34
N ALA A 18 -35.51 1.20 18.38
CA ALA A 18 -34.75 0.04 18.80
C ALA A 18 -34.73 -1.06 17.73
N LEU A 19 -35.87 -1.36 17.11
CA LEU A 19 -35.97 -2.33 16.02
C LEU A 19 -35.13 -1.89 14.81
N THR A 20 -35.21 -0.62 14.42
CA THR A 20 -34.40 -0.05 13.33
C THR A 20 -32.91 -0.17 13.66
N LEU A 21 -32.49 0.12 14.90
CA LEU A 21 -31.10 -0.03 15.31
C LEU A 21 -30.63 -1.49 15.23
N VAL A 22 -31.44 -2.45 15.69
CA VAL A 22 -31.12 -3.88 15.61
C VAL A 22 -30.99 -4.33 14.16
N VAL A 23 -31.92 -3.93 13.28
CA VAL A 23 -31.86 -4.23 11.84
C VAL A 23 -30.60 -3.61 11.23
N LEU A 24 -30.28 -2.35 11.55
CA LEU A 24 -29.09 -1.68 11.04
C LEU A 24 -27.80 -2.38 11.49
N ILE A 25 -27.70 -2.77 12.76
CA ILE A 25 -26.58 -3.56 13.27
C ILE A 25 -26.48 -4.89 12.53
N GLY A 26 -27.60 -5.61 12.35
CA GLY A 26 -27.63 -6.87 11.62
C GLY A 26 -27.15 -6.74 10.16
N LEU A 27 -27.57 -5.68 9.47
CA LEU A 27 -27.11 -5.38 8.10
C LEU A 27 -25.62 -5.04 8.04
N ILE A 28 -25.13 -4.20 8.97
CA ILE A 28 -23.71 -3.85 9.06
C ILE A 28 -22.87 -5.11 9.36
N THR A 29 -23.29 -5.91 10.34
CA THR A 29 -22.60 -7.16 10.68
C THR A 29 -22.59 -8.13 9.50
N GLY A 30 -23.74 -8.36 8.85
CA GLY A 30 -23.82 -9.23 7.68
C GLY A 30 -22.95 -8.73 6.52
N TYR A 31 -22.87 -7.42 6.31
CA TYR A 31 -21.97 -6.82 5.33
C TYR A 31 -20.49 -7.01 5.71
N MET A 32 -20.14 -6.81 6.97
CA MET A 32 -18.79 -7.01 7.50
C MET A 32 -18.34 -8.49 7.48
N MET A 33 -19.25 -9.44 7.30
CA MET A 33 -18.91 -10.85 7.07
C MET A 33 -18.42 -11.12 5.64
N HIS A 34 -18.50 -10.15 4.73
CA HIS A 34 -18.00 -10.30 3.37
C HIS A 34 -16.49 -10.61 3.38
N PRO A 35 -15.98 -11.57 2.57
CA PRO A 35 -14.59 -11.99 2.65
C PRO A 35 -13.52 -10.91 2.49
N GLN A 36 -13.85 -9.79 1.82
CA GLN A 36 -12.95 -8.65 1.62
C GLN A 36 -12.41 -8.03 2.92
N PHE A 37 -13.12 -8.19 4.04
CA PHE A 37 -12.71 -7.72 5.36
C PHE A 37 -11.64 -8.61 6.01
N GLY A 38 -11.29 -9.72 5.35
CA GLY A 38 -10.28 -10.65 5.83
C GLY A 38 -10.75 -11.48 7.02
N LYS A 39 -9.77 -12.05 7.71
CA LYS A 39 -9.95 -12.90 8.88
C LYS A 39 -8.82 -12.67 9.88
N ARG A 40 -9.16 -12.63 11.17
CA ARG A 40 -8.17 -12.43 12.25
C ARG A 40 -7.26 -13.65 12.41
N PRO A 41 -5.95 -13.45 12.64
CA PRO A 41 -5.02 -14.54 12.90
C PRO A 41 -5.49 -15.47 14.01
N SER A 42 -5.28 -16.77 13.83
CA SER A 42 -5.68 -17.81 14.78
C SER A 42 -4.66 -18.95 14.84
N GLY A 43 -4.81 -19.86 15.82
CA GLY A 43 -3.97 -21.07 15.92
C GLY A 43 -2.46 -20.78 16.01
N GLU A 44 -1.66 -21.54 15.26
CA GLU A 44 -0.19 -21.41 15.25
C GLU A 44 0.28 -20.03 14.75
N ARG A 45 -0.47 -19.41 13.83
CA ARG A 45 -0.15 -18.06 13.34
C ARG A 45 -0.27 -17.03 14.46
N LEU A 46 -1.33 -17.10 15.27
CA LEU A 46 -1.50 -16.21 16.41
C LEU A 46 -0.40 -16.42 17.46
N LYS A 47 -0.05 -17.68 17.77
CA LYS A 47 1.07 -17.98 18.68
C LYS A 47 2.38 -17.37 18.21
N ARG A 48 2.67 -17.43 16.89
CA ARG A 48 3.86 -16.81 16.31
C ARG A 48 3.82 -15.29 16.41
N ILE A 49 2.67 -14.66 16.17
CA ILE A 49 2.48 -13.22 16.33
C ILE A 49 2.76 -12.78 17.77
N GLU A 50 2.25 -13.52 18.76
CA GLU A 50 2.44 -13.22 20.19
C GLU A 50 3.90 -13.33 20.65
N GLN A 51 4.76 -14.03 19.89
CA GLN A 51 6.20 -14.12 20.13
C GLN A 51 7.00 -12.97 19.49
N SER A 52 6.40 -12.18 18.61
CA SER A 52 7.05 -11.04 17.98
C SER A 52 7.42 -9.98 19.01
N LYS A 53 8.63 -9.40 18.88
CA LYS A 53 9.05 -8.26 19.70
C LYS A 53 8.19 -7.01 19.48
N GLN A 54 7.57 -6.91 18.30
CA GLN A 54 6.74 -5.79 17.88
C GLN A 54 5.28 -5.91 18.32
N PHE A 55 4.85 -7.10 18.77
CA PHE A 55 3.48 -7.34 19.20
C PHE A 55 3.34 -7.14 20.72
N LYS A 56 2.59 -6.10 21.13
CA LYS A 56 2.36 -5.77 22.54
C LYS A 56 0.96 -5.22 22.78
N ASP A 57 0.30 -5.73 23.82
CA ASP A 57 -1.08 -5.42 24.21
C ASP A 57 -2.08 -5.64 23.06
N GLY A 58 -1.96 -6.80 22.39
CA GLY A 58 -2.90 -7.25 21.37
C GLY A 58 -2.77 -6.58 20.00
N LYS A 59 -1.70 -5.82 19.75
CA LYS A 59 -1.43 -5.17 18.45
C LYS A 59 0.06 -5.03 18.17
N PHE A 60 0.41 -4.92 16.90
CA PHE A 60 1.76 -4.53 16.47
C PHE A 60 2.05 -3.05 16.78
N ARG A 61 3.33 -2.71 16.94
CA ARG A 61 3.79 -1.36 17.28
C ARG A 61 4.98 -0.96 16.41
N ASN A 62 5.04 0.34 16.11
CA ASN A 62 6.22 0.97 15.52
C ASN A 62 7.37 1.03 16.52
N SER A 63 8.61 1.05 16.01
CA SER A 63 9.81 1.27 16.83
C SER A 63 9.78 2.61 17.56
N SER A 64 9.24 3.64 16.92
CA SER A 64 9.06 4.97 17.48
C SER A 64 7.59 5.26 17.81
N PRO A 65 7.30 6.12 18.82
CA PRO A 65 5.95 6.61 19.07
C PRO A 65 5.32 7.18 17.80
N THR A 66 4.17 6.63 17.41
CA THR A 66 3.52 6.94 16.12
C THR A 66 2.03 7.16 16.38
N PRO A 67 1.63 8.34 16.85
CA PRO A 67 0.22 8.71 16.89
C PRO A 67 -0.30 8.82 15.45
N GLN A 68 -1.41 8.16 15.14
CA GLN A 68 -2.00 8.17 13.79
C GLN A 68 -2.44 9.59 13.39
N LEU A 69 -2.96 10.36 14.35
CA LEU A 69 -3.23 11.79 14.18
C LEU A 69 -2.25 12.59 15.03
N THR A 70 -1.53 13.51 14.40
CA THR A 70 -0.58 14.43 15.05
C THR A 70 -1.26 15.70 15.55
N GLN A 71 -2.43 16.03 15.01
CA GLN A 71 -3.26 17.17 15.37
C GLN A 71 -4.56 16.69 16.03
N SER A 72 -5.30 17.60 16.69
CA SER A 72 -6.61 17.24 17.24
C SER A 72 -7.57 16.85 16.12
N TRP A 73 -8.47 15.90 16.41
CA TRP A 73 -9.47 15.44 15.45
C TRP A 73 -10.33 16.58 14.89
N THR A 74 -10.59 17.63 15.69
CA THR A 74 -11.32 18.83 15.25
C THR A 74 -10.57 19.62 14.19
N VAL A 75 -9.25 19.73 14.30
CA VAL A 75 -8.41 20.43 13.32
C VAL A 75 -8.26 19.59 12.07
N ALA A 76 -8.02 18.27 12.20
CA ALA A 76 -7.97 17.37 11.05
C ALA A 76 -9.30 17.39 10.26
N LEU A 77 -10.43 17.44 10.96
CA LEU A 77 -11.75 17.56 10.34
C LEU A 77 -11.93 18.93 9.65
N SER A 78 -11.49 20.02 10.29
CA SER A 78 -11.49 21.35 9.69
C SER A 78 -10.65 21.38 8.41
N ASP A 79 -9.44 20.82 8.44
CA ASP A 79 -8.54 20.77 7.30
C ASP A 79 -9.14 19.97 6.14
N TYR A 80 -9.80 18.84 6.44
CA TYR A 80 -10.53 18.07 5.43
C TYR A 80 -11.65 18.86 4.74
N PHE A 81 -12.37 19.72 5.46
CA PHE A 81 -13.47 20.51 4.89
C PHE A 81 -13.01 21.83 4.23
N PHE A 82 -11.95 22.45 4.73
CA PHE A 82 -11.58 23.83 4.35
C PHE A 82 -10.22 23.95 3.66
N LYS A 83 -9.29 23.00 3.84
CA LYS A 83 -7.96 23.01 3.21
C LYS A 83 -7.81 22.01 2.07
N LYS A 84 -8.83 21.19 1.80
CA LYS A 84 -8.82 20.25 0.67
C LYS A 84 -8.68 21.00 -0.65
N SER A 85 -7.68 20.61 -1.44
CA SER A 85 -7.45 21.13 -2.78
C SER A 85 -8.66 20.87 -3.67
N ARG A 86 -9.00 21.86 -4.49
CA ARG A 86 -10.01 21.74 -5.55
C ARG A 86 -9.59 20.79 -6.67
N GLU A 87 -8.31 20.41 -6.70
CA GLU A 87 -7.70 19.55 -7.71
C GLU A 87 -7.14 18.28 -7.09
N THR A 88 -7.78 17.77 -6.03
CA THR A 88 -7.52 16.45 -5.45
C THR A 88 -7.71 15.30 -6.45
N SER A 89 -8.48 15.53 -7.52
CA SER A 89 -8.66 14.61 -8.63
C SER A 89 -8.45 15.34 -9.97
N PRO A 90 -7.97 14.65 -11.01
CA PRO A 90 -7.76 15.23 -12.32
C PRO A 90 -9.10 15.52 -13.02
N LYS A 91 -9.17 16.64 -13.74
CA LYS A 91 -10.35 17.02 -14.55
C LYS A 91 -10.49 16.18 -15.82
N HIS A 92 -9.37 15.66 -16.32
CA HIS A 92 -9.29 14.82 -17.51
C HIS A 92 -8.71 13.45 -17.16
N LYS A 93 -8.70 12.54 -18.14
CA LYS A 93 -7.98 11.28 -17.98
C LYS A 93 -6.51 11.57 -17.74
N ILE A 94 -5.90 10.90 -16.77
CA ILE A 94 -4.46 11.04 -16.56
C ILE A 94 -3.70 10.44 -17.75
N PRO A 95 -2.53 11.00 -18.12
CA PRO A 95 -1.66 10.41 -19.13
C PRO A 95 -1.18 9.02 -18.70
N SER A 96 -1.60 8.00 -19.43
CA SER A 96 -1.19 6.60 -19.22
C SER A 96 -1.05 5.89 -20.56
N VAL A 97 -0.37 4.75 -20.56
CA VAL A 97 -0.17 3.92 -21.76
C VAL A 97 -0.58 2.48 -21.48
N PRO A 98 -1.11 1.74 -22.47
CA PRO A 98 -1.30 0.30 -22.34
C PRO A 98 0.03 -0.40 -22.04
N VAL A 99 0.00 -1.40 -21.15
CA VAL A 99 1.22 -2.14 -20.80
C VAL A 99 1.65 -3.02 -21.97
N ASN A 100 2.90 -2.87 -22.40
CA ASN A 100 3.52 -3.77 -23.37
C ASN A 100 4.32 -4.86 -22.64
N TRP A 101 3.66 -5.98 -22.33
CA TRP A 101 4.30 -7.10 -21.63
C TRP A 101 5.46 -7.70 -22.40
N ASP A 102 5.35 -7.87 -23.73
CA ASP A 102 6.41 -8.44 -24.55
C ASP A 102 7.70 -7.64 -24.41
N SER A 103 7.59 -6.31 -24.49
CA SER A 103 8.70 -5.38 -24.27
C SER A 103 9.33 -5.59 -22.88
N LEU A 104 8.53 -5.72 -21.83
CA LEU A 104 9.06 -5.97 -20.49
C LEU A 104 9.82 -7.32 -20.40
N PHE A 105 9.28 -8.37 -21.01
CA PHE A 105 9.84 -9.72 -20.93
C PHE A 105 11.07 -9.95 -21.80
N THR A 106 11.34 -9.10 -22.79
CA THR A 106 12.62 -9.12 -23.52
C THR A 106 13.78 -8.50 -22.74
N ARG A 107 13.53 -7.88 -21.58
CA ARG A 107 14.57 -7.24 -20.75
C ARG A 107 15.08 -8.15 -19.65
N SER A 108 16.35 -7.95 -19.28
CA SER A 108 16.94 -8.53 -18.07
C SER A 108 16.37 -7.85 -16.82
N HIS A 109 16.33 -6.51 -16.84
CA HIS A 109 15.78 -5.69 -15.75
C HIS A 109 14.79 -4.66 -16.31
N GLY A 110 13.54 -4.74 -15.87
CA GLY A 110 12.52 -3.82 -16.32
C GLY A 110 11.47 -3.59 -15.25
N LEU A 111 10.74 -2.49 -15.40
CA LEU A 111 9.74 -2.06 -14.44
C LEU A 111 8.52 -1.52 -15.16
N VAL A 112 7.33 -1.81 -14.65
CA VAL A 112 6.09 -1.15 -15.04
C VAL A 112 5.38 -0.68 -13.78
N TRP A 113 5.14 0.63 -13.70
CA TRP A 113 4.28 1.19 -12.67
C TRP A 113 2.80 1.10 -13.11
N LEU A 114 1.96 0.50 -12.27
CA LEU A 114 0.53 0.23 -12.54
C LEU A 114 -0.39 1.23 -11.80
N GLY A 115 0.19 2.33 -11.31
CA GLY A 115 -0.46 3.39 -10.55
C GLY A 115 -0.58 3.07 -9.06
N HIS A 116 -0.67 4.13 -8.24
CA HIS A 116 -0.59 4.03 -6.77
C HIS A 116 0.69 3.29 -6.37
N SER A 117 0.60 2.27 -5.51
CA SER A 117 1.70 1.43 -5.04
C SER A 117 1.87 0.14 -5.84
N SER A 118 1.08 -0.05 -6.90
CA SER A 118 1.14 -1.25 -7.71
C SER A 118 2.24 -1.14 -8.76
N TYR A 119 3.17 -2.07 -8.75
CA TYR A 119 4.21 -2.15 -9.78
C TYR A 119 4.66 -3.59 -10.01
N LEU A 120 5.12 -3.85 -11.23
CA LEU A 120 5.65 -5.14 -11.65
C LEU A 120 7.09 -4.96 -12.10
N LEU A 121 7.97 -5.82 -11.59
CA LEU A 121 9.39 -5.86 -11.90
C LEU A 121 9.72 -7.15 -12.66
N ARG A 122 10.59 -7.00 -13.65
CA ARG A 122 11.34 -8.07 -14.27
C ARG A 122 12.77 -7.94 -13.76
N ALA A 123 13.31 -8.97 -13.09
CA ALA A 123 14.69 -8.95 -12.62
C ALA A 123 15.27 -10.37 -12.63
N ASP A 124 16.45 -10.54 -13.23
CA ASP A 124 17.20 -11.82 -13.24
C ASP A 124 16.33 -13.05 -13.56
N GLY A 125 15.47 -12.93 -14.57
CA GLY A 125 14.62 -14.05 -14.98
C GLY A 125 13.35 -14.25 -14.15
N LYS A 126 13.08 -13.40 -13.15
CA LYS A 126 11.87 -13.46 -12.29
C LYS A 126 10.89 -12.31 -12.55
N THR A 127 9.61 -12.61 -12.34
CA THR A 127 8.52 -11.65 -12.36
C THR A 127 8.03 -11.40 -10.95
N ILE A 128 8.21 -10.16 -10.48
CA ILE A 128 7.89 -9.74 -9.12
C ILE A 128 6.76 -8.71 -9.18
N LEU A 129 5.70 -8.91 -8.41
CA LEU A 129 4.56 -7.99 -8.30
C LEU A 129 4.48 -7.45 -6.87
N VAL A 130 4.15 -6.18 -6.72
CA VAL A 130 4.01 -5.55 -5.39
C VAL A 130 2.68 -4.80 -5.30
N ASP A 131 2.01 -4.95 -4.16
CA ASP A 131 0.78 -4.25 -3.76
C ASP A 131 -0.24 -4.03 -4.89
N PRO A 132 -0.69 -5.11 -5.58
CA PRO A 132 -1.50 -4.97 -6.79
C PRO A 132 -2.95 -4.60 -6.46
N VAL A 133 -3.35 -3.40 -6.87
CA VAL A 133 -4.72 -2.89 -6.80
C VAL A 133 -5.21 -2.59 -8.20
N LEU A 134 -5.85 -3.59 -8.80
CA LEU A 134 -6.28 -3.59 -10.21
C LEU A 134 -7.80 -3.68 -10.36
N SER A 135 -8.58 -3.68 -9.28
CA SER A 135 -10.05 -3.68 -9.35
C SER A 135 -10.67 -2.29 -9.53
N GLY A 136 -9.86 -1.23 -9.54
CA GLY A 136 -10.29 0.15 -9.72
C GLY A 136 -10.95 0.79 -8.49
N SER A 137 -10.86 0.16 -7.31
CA SER A 137 -11.37 0.70 -6.06
C SER A 137 -10.52 0.30 -4.86
N ILE A 138 -10.37 1.24 -3.92
CA ILE A 138 -9.63 1.08 -2.65
C ILE A 138 -10.54 1.20 -1.43
N SER A 139 -11.84 0.96 -1.61
CA SER A 139 -12.81 1.05 -0.53
C SER A 139 -13.59 -0.24 -0.43
N PRO A 140 -13.85 -0.74 0.80
CA PRO A 140 -14.80 -1.82 0.95
C PRO A 140 -16.19 -1.36 0.53
N ILE A 141 -16.53 -0.08 0.69
CA ILE A 141 -17.87 0.48 0.44
C ILE A 141 -18.10 0.63 -1.08
N PRO A 142 -19.20 0.07 -1.62
CA PRO A 142 -19.50 0.19 -3.04
C PRO A 142 -19.58 1.64 -3.52
N GLY A 143 -18.80 1.97 -4.55
CA GLY A 143 -18.86 3.28 -5.21
C GLY A 143 -17.91 4.34 -4.64
N SER A 144 -17.19 4.08 -3.54
CA SER A 144 -16.17 4.99 -3.00
C SER A 144 -14.74 4.56 -3.37
N GLY A 145 -13.80 5.50 -3.23
CA GLY A 145 -12.38 5.25 -3.48
C GLY A 145 -12.09 4.77 -4.91
N LYS A 146 -12.79 5.32 -5.92
CA LYS A 146 -12.60 4.92 -7.32
C LYS A 146 -11.30 5.47 -7.89
N ALA A 147 -10.69 4.70 -8.78
CA ALA A 147 -9.52 5.14 -9.53
C ALA A 147 -9.83 6.35 -10.43
N PHE A 148 -8.82 7.18 -10.69
CA PHE A 148 -8.90 8.24 -11.68
C PHE A 148 -9.17 7.67 -13.07
N ALA A 149 -9.90 8.43 -13.88
CA ALA A 149 -10.09 8.06 -15.27
C ALA A 149 -8.72 7.96 -15.97
N GLY A 150 -8.47 6.84 -16.65
CA GLY A 150 -7.19 6.56 -17.31
C GLY A 150 -6.13 5.87 -16.44
N ALA A 151 -6.34 5.70 -15.13
CA ALA A 151 -5.34 5.08 -14.26
C ALA A 151 -5.33 3.54 -14.30
N ASP A 152 -6.44 2.91 -14.68
CA ASP A 152 -6.52 1.46 -14.82
C ASP A 152 -6.14 1.05 -16.25
N VAL A 153 -4.87 0.68 -16.44
CA VAL A 153 -4.30 0.29 -17.74
C VAL A 153 -4.21 -1.23 -17.97
N THR A 154 -4.47 -2.02 -16.92
CA THR A 154 -4.43 -3.48 -16.95
C THR A 154 -5.39 -4.08 -15.93
N THR A 155 -5.59 -5.40 -15.99
CA THR A 155 -6.41 -6.19 -15.06
C THR A 155 -5.60 -7.37 -14.53
N ALA A 156 -6.09 -8.00 -13.46
CA ALA A 156 -5.46 -9.20 -12.90
C ALA A 156 -5.31 -10.34 -13.93
N ASP A 157 -6.31 -10.55 -14.79
CA ASP A 157 -6.30 -11.64 -15.78
C ASP A 157 -5.26 -11.43 -16.91
N ALA A 158 -4.93 -10.16 -17.18
CA ALA A 158 -3.95 -9.75 -18.17
C ALA A 158 -2.51 -9.82 -17.64
N LEU A 159 -2.31 -10.02 -16.32
CA LEU A 159 -0.95 -10.16 -15.78
C LEU A 159 -0.30 -11.49 -16.20
N PRO A 160 1.02 -11.48 -16.42
CA PRO A 160 1.80 -12.70 -16.62
C PRO A 160 1.80 -13.58 -15.35
N ALA A 161 2.46 -14.75 -15.43
CA ALA A 161 2.78 -15.52 -14.23
C ALA A 161 3.67 -14.71 -13.29
N ILE A 162 3.45 -14.86 -11.98
CA ILE A 162 4.13 -14.08 -10.93
C ILE A 162 4.95 -15.06 -10.10
N ASP A 163 6.28 -14.93 -10.11
CA ASP A 163 7.14 -15.73 -9.25
C ASP A 163 6.98 -15.32 -7.79
N TYR A 164 7.07 -14.01 -7.53
CA TYR A 164 7.05 -13.42 -6.19
C TYR A 164 6.05 -12.27 -6.11
N LEU A 165 5.13 -12.34 -5.16
CA LEU A 165 4.18 -11.28 -4.85
C LEU A 165 4.50 -10.71 -3.46
N PHE A 166 4.69 -9.41 -3.34
CA PHE A 166 4.88 -8.74 -2.06
C PHE A 166 3.62 -7.97 -1.68
N ILE A 167 3.23 -8.07 -0.42
CA ILE A 167 2.21 -7.19 0.18
C ILE A 167 2.84 -6.46 1.36
N SER A 168 2.92 -5.14 1.29
CA SER A 168 3.51 -4.32 2.36
C SER A 168 2.66 -4.36 3.63
N HIS A 169 1.34 -4.19 3.49
CA HIS A 169 0.40 -4.21 4.60
C HIS A 169 -1.03 -4.45 4.11
N ASP A 170 -1.96 -4.61 5.04
CA ASP A 170 -3.31 -5.07 4.73
C ASP A 170 -4.28 -3.94 4.31
N HIS A 171 -3.89 -2.68 4.09
CA HIS A 171 -4.87 -1.66 3.69
C HIS A 171 -5.48 -1.93 2.30
N TYR A 172 -6.67 -1.38 2.04
CA TYR A 172 -7.43 -1.64 0.81
C TYR A 172 -6.74 -1.13 -0.46
N ASP A 173 -5.89 -0.12 -0.34
CA ASP A 173 -5.08 0.47 -1.41
C ASP A 173 -3.74 -0.22 -1.64
N HIS A 174 -3.42 -1.27 -0.87
CA HIS A 174 -2.24 -2.11 -1.07
C HIS A 174 -2.59 -3.60 -1.26
N MET A 175 -3.68 -4.06 -0.64
CA MET A 175 -4.08 -5.46 -0.63
C MET A 175 -5.51 -5.61 -1.19
N ASP A 176 -5.68 -5.52 -2.50
CA ASP A 176 -7.01 -5.60 -3.12
C ASP A 176 -7.54 -7.05 -3.15
N TYR A 177 -8.64 -7.31 -2.43
CA TYR A 177 -9.29 -8.61 -2.36
C TYR A 177 -9.64 -9.19 -3.74
N LYS A 178 -10.21 -8.38 -4.65
CA LYS A 178 -10.65 -8.86 -5.96
C LYS A 178 -9.46 -9.21 -6.84
N THR A 179 -8.44 -8.36 -6.81
CA THR A 179 -7.19 -8.59 -7.55
C THR A 179 -6.48 -9.84 -7.04
N LEU A 180 -6.29 -9.98 -5.73
CA LEU A 180 -5.59 -11.14 -5.15
C LEU A 180 -6.36 -12.45 -5.36
N LYS A 181 -7.69 -12.44 -5.26
CA LYS A 181 -8.51 -13.62 -5.61
C LYS A 181 -8.31 -14.07 -7.05
N ALA A 182 -8.23 -13.14 -8.00
CA ALA A 182 -8.01 -13.45 -9.41
C ALA A 182 -6.57 -13.91 -9.70
N LEU A 183 -5.57 -13.38 -8.97
CA LEU A 183 -4.16 -13.71 -9.14
C LEU A 183 -3.72 -15.01 -8.45
N GLN A 184 -4.46 -15.49 -7.44
CA GLN A 184 -4.14 -16.67 -6.65
C GLN A 184 -3.58 -17.88 -7.45
N PRO A 185 -4.15 -18.30 -8.60
CA PRO A 185 -3.60 -19.43 -9.37
C PRO A 185 -2.29 -19.13 -10.12
N ARG A 186 -1.91 -17.86 -10.30
CA ARG A 186 -0.73 -17.42 -11.06
C ARG A 186 0.47 -17.03 -10.20
N VAL A 187 0.29 -17.00 -8.88
CA VAL A 187 1.31 -16.60 -7.91
C VAL A 187 2.09 -17.81 -7.42
N GLY A 188 3.41 -17.79 -7.58
CA GLY A 188 4.33 -18.78 -7.02
C GLY A 188 4.43 -18.67 -5.50
N LYS A 189 5.08 -17.59 -5.02
CA LYS A 189 5.18 -17.25 -3.59
C LYS A 189 4.63 -15.86 -3.34
N ILE A 190 3.98 -15.69 -2.18
CA ILE A 190 3.55 -14.40 -1.65
C ILE A 190 4.27 -14.14 -0.32
N ILE A 191 4.95 -13.00 -0.22
CA ILE A 191 5.77 -12.59 0.92
C ILE A 191 5.06 -11.45 1.63
N VAL A 192 4.79 -11.63 2.92
CA VAL A 192 4.01 -10.68 3.73
C VAL A 192 4.52 -10.59 5.17
N GLY A 193 4.15 -9.51 5.86
CA GLY A 193 4.31 -9.39 7.31
C GLY A 193 3.43 -10.35 8.10
N LEU A 194 3.82 -10.67 9.33
CA LEU A 194 3.07 -11.56 10.23
C LEU A 194 1.58 -11.20 10.32
N GLY A 195 0.71 -12.20 10.21
CA GLY A 195 -0.73 -12.09 10.39
C GLY A 195 -1.49 -11.83 9.09
N VAL A 196 -0.86 -11.24 8.08
CA VAL A 196 -1.46 -11.00 6.76
C VAL A 196 -1.83 -12.32 6.07
N GLY A 197 -1.09 -13.40 6.32
CA GLY A 197 -1.35 -14.71 5.72
C GLY A 197 -2.69 -15.31 6.10
N GLU A 198 -3.29 -14.93 7.24
CA GLU A 198 -4.64 -15.40 7.58
C GLU A 198 -5.68 -14.89 6.58
N HIS A 199 -5.53 -13.65 6.10
CA HIS A 199 -6.39 -13.11 5.06
C HIS A 199 -6.22 -13.89 3.76
N LEU A 200 -4.97 -14.15 3.37
CA LEU A 200 -4.63 -14.86 2.13
C LEU A 200 -5.15 -16.30 2.14
N GLU A 201 -4.95 -17.05 3.22
CA GLU A 201 -5.50 -18.40 3.38
C GLU A 201 -7.02 -18.39 3.33
N TYR A 202 -7.66 -17.44 4.02
CA TYR A 202 -9.11 -17.27 3.96
C TYR A 202 -9.60 -16.95 2.55
N TRP A 203 -8.79 -16.28 1.74
CA TRP A 203 -9.05 -16.00 0.34
C TRP A 203 -8.67 -17.16 -0.60
N GLY A 204 -8.12 -18.26 -0.07
CA GLY A 204 -7.85 -19.49 -0.80
C GLY A 204 -6.42 -19.64 -1.31
N TYR A 205 -5.49 -18.76 -0.93
CA TYR A 205 -4.07 -19.05 -1.12
C TYR A 205 -3.69 -20.28 -0.30
N ARG A 206 -2.85 -21.14 -0.88
CA ARG A 206 -2.35 -22.31 -0.17
C ARG A 206 -1.25 -21.88 0.79
N ASN A 207 -1.15 -22.57 1.93
CA ASN A 207 -0.12 -22.28 2.93
C ASN A 207 1.31 -22.38 2.34
N ASP A 208 1.56 -23.32 1.42
CA ASP A 208 2.84 -23.43 0.72
C ASP A 208 3.17 -22.25 -0.22
N GLN A 209 2.19 -21.42 -0.60
CA GLN A 209 2.44 -20.18 -1.34
C GLN A 209 2.84 -19.03 -0.42
N ILE A 210 2.45 -19.06 0.86
CA ILE A 210 2.54 -17.92 1.77
C ILE A 210 3.83 -17.99 2.59
N ILE A 211 4.60 -16.91 2.57
CA ILE A 211 5.77 -16.72 3.43
C ILE A 211 5.50 -15.52 4.33
N GLU A 212 5.21 -15.80 5.60
CA GLU A 212 4.98 -14.79 6.64
C GLU A 212 6.22 -14.63 7.52
N LYS A 213 6.70 -13.40 7.67
CA LYS A 213 7.92 -13.07 8.43
C LYS A 213 7.76 -11.78 9.24
N ASP A 214 8.50 -11.70 10.35
CA ASP A 214 8.65 -10.50 11.17
C ASP A 214 9.78 -9.62 10.62
N TRP A 215 9.87 -8.38 11.12
CA TRP A 215 10.98 -7.50 10.78
C TRP A 215 12.33 -8.12 11.14
N TRP A 216 13.29 -7.90 10.24
CA TRP A 216 14.65 -8.43 10.22
C TRP A 216 14.77 -9.93 10.04
N GLU A 217 13.67 -10.65 9.77
CA GLU A 217 13.76 -12.03 9.31
C GLU A 217 14.11 -12.09 7.82
N GLU A 218 14.94 -13.09 7.48
CA GLU A 218 15.39 -13.35 6.12
C GLU A 218 14.64 -14.53 5.49
N ILE A 219 14.57 -14.52 4.17
CA ILE A 219 13.93 -15.54 3.33
C ILE A 219 14.89 -15.84 2.17
N ASP A 220 15.33 -17.09 2.08
CA ASP A 220 15.99 -17.60 0.90
C ASP A 220 14.93 -18.07 -0.11
N LEU A 221 14.88 -17.44 -1.27
CA LEU A 221 14.00 -17.81 -2.38
C LEU A 221 14.70 -18.68 -3.43
N GLY A 222 15.98 -19.00 -3.22
CA GLY A 222 16.83 -19.78 -4.11
C GLY A 222 17.34 -18.99 -5.31
N ASN A 223 18.31 -19.57 -6.03
CA ASN A 223 18.87 -19.00 -7.27
C ASN A 223 19.42 -17.57 -7.12
N GLY A 224 19.99 -17.23 -5.95
CA GLY A 224 20.51 -15.90 -5.66
C GLY A 224 19.46 -14.85 -5.27
N PHE A 225 18.19 -15.25 -5.11
CA PHE A 225 17.15 -14.37 -4.58
C PHE A 225 17.05 -14.50 -3.06
N HIS A 226 17.16 -13.37 -2.37
CA HIS A 226 17.03 -13.26 -0.92
C HIS A 226 16.15 -12.08 -0.57
N VAL A 227 15.31 -12.24 0.45
CA VAL A 227 14.50 -11.15 0.99
C VAL A 227 14.82 -10.96 2.46
N THR A 228 14.99 -9.71 2.88
CA THR A 228 14.89 -9.33 4.28
C THR A 228 13.60 -8.53 4.46
N VAL A 229 12.72 -8.97 5.36
CA VAL A 229 11.55 -8.18 5.74
C VAL A 229 12.03 -7.07 6.66
N THR A 230 11.83 -5.81 6.29
CA THR A 230 12.38 -4.66 7.02
C THR A 230 11.29 -3.79 7.64
N PRO A 231 11.63 -3.01 8.69
CA PRO A 231 10.66 -2.11 9.30
C PRO A 231 10.11 -1.06 8.33
N ALA A 232 8.88 -0.63 8.61
CA ALA A 232 8.28 0.59 8.08
C ALA A 232 7.55 1.30 9.24
N ARG A 233 7.28 2.59 9.11
CA ARG A 233 6.56 3.36 10.13
C ARG A 233 5.13 3.62 9.68
N HIS A 234 4.23 2.68 9.97
CA HIS A 234 2.84 2.73 9.52
C HIS A 234 1.91 1.98 10.47
N PHE A 235 0.75 1.52 9.99
CA PHE A 235 -0.15 0.63 10.71
C PHE A 235 -0.84 -0.32 9.73
N SER A 236 -1.75 -1.16 10.24
CA SER A 236 -2.56 -2.05 9.43
C SER A 236 -4.01 -2.05 9.94
N GLY A 237 -4.94 -2.35 9.05
CA GLY A 237 -6.31 -2.73 9.37
C GLY A 237 -7.30 -2.58 8.21
N ARG A 238 -8.11 -3.62 8.00
CA ARG A 238 -9.23 -3.65 7.03
C ARG A 238 -10.62 -3.59 7.63
N SER A 239 -10.74 -3.69 8.95
CA SER A 239 -12.00 -3.71 9.68
C SER A 239 -11.85 -2.97 11.00
N ILE A 240 -12.97 -2.62 11.62
CA ILE A 240 -12.98 -2.02 12.98
C ILE A 240 -12.41 -2.94 14.07
N TRP A 241 -12.05 -4.18 13.69
CA TRP A 241 -11.61 -5.25 14.57
C TRP A 241 -10.17 -5.75 14.23
N SER A 242 -9.50 -5.25 13.18
CA SER A 242 -8.30 -5.91 12.60
C SER A 242 -6.99 -5.15 12.86
N ALA A 243 -6.53 -5.02 14.10
CA ALA A 243 -5.25 -4.37 14.41
C ALA A 243 -4.08 -5.37 14.60
N ASN A 244 -4.12 -6.52 13.92
CA ASN A 244 -3.33 -7.70 14.30
C ASN A 244 -2.41 -8.20 13.18
N THR A 245 -2.11 -7.37 12.19
CA THR A 245 -1.17 -7.71 11.11
C THR A 245 -0.01 -6.72 11.10
N LEU A 246 1.16 -7.21 10.70
CA LEU A 246 2.38 -6.43 10.61
C LEU A 246 2.46 -5.76 9.23
N TRP A 247 2.76 -4.46 9.22
CA TRP A 247 3.17 -3.72 8.02
C TRP A 247 4.69 -3.83 7.86
N ALA A 248 5.17 -3.89 6.63
CA ALA A 248 6.59 -4.05 6.35
C ALA A 248 7.03 -3.38 5.05
N SER A 249 8.31 -3.08 5.01
CA SER A 249 9.08 -2.86 3.77
C SER A 249 9.90 -4.12 3.48
N TYR A 250 10.53 -4.19 2.30
CA TYR A 250 11.35 -5.34 1.92
C TYR A 250 12.65 -4.91 1.25
N VAL A 251 13.74 -5.55 1.64
CA VAL A 251 14.97 -5.59 0.84
C VAL A 251 14.94 -6.85 0.00
N LEU A 252 14.95 -6.71 -1.32
CA LEU A 252 15.04 -7.81 -2.28
C LEU A 252 16.43 -7.80 -2.92
N VAL A 253 17.24 -8.79 -2.55
CA VAL A 253 18.50 -9.11 -3.21
C VAL A 253 18.18 -10.10 -4.33
N THR A 254 18.66 -9.81 -5.52
CA THR A 254 18.60 -10.66 -6.71
C THR A 254 20.04 -10.99 -7.13
N PRO A 255 20.27 -11.93 -8.06
CA PRO A 255 21.61 -12.24 -8.56
C PRO A 255 22.46 -11.04 -8.98
N SER A 256 21.84 -10.00 -9.56
CA SER A 256 22.57 -8.84 -10.08
C SER A 256 22.18 -7.49 -9.47
N ARG A 257 21.07 -7.41 -8.73
CA ARG A 257 20.54 -6.14 -8.16
C ARG A 257 20.17 -6.25 -6.69
N ARG A 258 20.19 -5.12 -6.00
CA ARG A 258 19.56 -4.93 -4.69
C ARG A 258 18.49 -3.85 -4.74
N LEU A 259 17.26 -4.24 -4.42
CA LEU A 259 16.07 -3.41 -4.53
C LEU A 259 15.46 -3.17 -3.13
N TYR A 260 14.98 -1.95 -2.89
CA TYR A 260 14.19 -1.62 -1.71
C TYR A 260 12.73 -1.37 -2.10
N LEU A 261 11.82 -2.17 -1.53
CA LEU A 261 10.38 -2.11 -1.74
C LEU A 261 9.75 -1.48 -0.49
N GLY A 262 9.42 -0.19 -0.55
CA GLY A 262 9.16 0.61 0.65
C GLY A 262 7.86 0.31 1.37
N GLY A 263 6.75 0.16 0.65
CA GLY A 263 5.42 0.20 1.26
C GLY A 263 5.17 1.52 2.00
N ASP A 264 3.99 1.66 2.60
CA ASP A 264 3.66 2.88 3.33
C ASP A 264 4.52 3.05 4.56
N SER A 265 5.07 4.26 4.70
CA SER A 265 5.92 4.63 5.82
C SER A 265 5.93 6.13 6.03
N GLY A 266 5.95 6.57 7.28
CA GLY A 266 6.44 7.88 7.66
C GLY A 266 7.95 7.89 7.85
N TYR A 267 8.58 9.05 7.77
CA TYR A 267 10.03 9.15 7.94
C TYR A 267 10.48 8.84 9.38
N ASP A 268 11.58 8.11 9.50
CA ASP A 268 12.28 7.83 10.77
C ASP A 268 13.68 7.21 10.52
N THR A 269 14.41 6.93 11.60
CA THR A 269 15.76 6.35 11.60
C THR A 269 15.89 4.98 10.93
N HIS A 270 14.79 4.25 10.74
CA HIS A 270 14.81 2.92 10.11
C HIS A 270 15.37 2.94 8.68
N PHE A 271 15.13 3.98 7.88
CA PHE A 271 15.69 4.08 6.52
C PHE A 271 17.21 4.09 6.53
N LYS A 272 17.80 4.91 7.42
CA LYS A 272 19.25 4.97 7.61
C LYS A 272 19.80 3.65 8.14
N GLU A 273 19.13 3.03 9.11
CA GLU A 273 19.53 1.71 9.64
C GLU A 273 19.54 0.63 8.53
N ILE A 274 18.52 0.62 7.68
CA ILE A 274 18.42 -0.30 6.53
C ILE A 274 19.53 -0.02 5.53
N GLY A 275 19.77 1.24 5.15
CA GLY A 275 20.85 1.63 4.24
C GLY A 275 22.26 1.36 4.80
N ASP A 276 22.44 1.41 6.12
CA ASP A 276 23.71 1.09 6.77
C ASP A 276 23.96 -0.42 6.85
N LYS A 277 22.93 -1.25 7.07
CA LYS A 277 23.07 -2.71 7.18
C LYS A 277 23.03 -3.43 5.84
N LEU A 278 22.15 -2.99 4.94
CA LEU A 278 21.75 -3.75 3.75
C LEU A 278 21.99 -2.97 2.46
N GLY A 279 22.34 -1.67 2.52
CA GLY A 279 22.65 -0.87 1.34
C GLY A 279 24.07 -1.12 0.76
N PRO A 280 24.44 -0.42 -0.33
CA PRO A 280 23.59 0.46 -1.14
C PRO A 280 22.56 -0.31 -1.97
N PHE A 281 21.57 0.41 -2.51
CA PHE A 281 20.51 -0.15 -3.36
C PHE A 281 20.63 0.40 -4.79
N ASP A 282 20.38 -0.45 -5.79
CA ASP A 282 20.24 -0.02 -7.19
C ASP A 282 18.99 0.84 -7.39
N LEU A 283 17.90 0.48 -6.71
CA LEU A 283 16.61 1.14 -6.81
C LEU A 283 15.89 1.10 -5.45
N ALA A 284 15.42 2.26 -5.00
CA ALA A 284 14.41 2.35 -3.96
C ALA A 284 13.07 2.77 -4.57
N ILE A 285 12.01 2.03 -4.23
CA ILE A 285 10.64 2.32 -4.62
C ILE A 285 9.91 2.77 -3.36
N LEU A 286 9.56 4.04 -3.29
CA LEU A 286 9.06 4.69 -2.06
C LEU A 286 7.73 5.39 -2.30
N GLU A 287 6.85 5.31 -1.31
CA GLU A 287 5.52 5.92 -1.36
C GLU A 287 5.64 7.45 -1.28
N ASN A 288 5.10 8.14 -2.29
CA ASN A 288 5.12 9.59 -2.43
C ASN A 288 3.73 10.11 -2.81
N GLY A 289 2.96 10.47 -1.80
CA GLY A 289 1.59 10.90 -1.95
C GLY A 289 0.82 10.67 -0.66
N GLN A 290 -0.44 11.06 -0.67
CA GLN A 290 -1.38 10.85 0.41
C GLN A 290 -0.90 11.37 1.78
N TYR A 291 0.02 12.34 1.77
CA TYR A 291 0.56 12.96 2.96
C TYR A 291 -0.32 14.11 3.44
N ASP A 292 -0.26 14.39 4.74
CA ASP A 292 -0.79 15.59 5.38
C ASP A 292 -0.04 15.80 6.69
N LEU A 293 0.04 17.04 7.15
CA LEU A 293 0.66 17.35 8.44
C LEU A 293 -0.03 16.62 9.60
N SER A 294 -1.33 16.34 9.47
CA SER A 294 -2.17 15.64 10.43
C SER A 294 -1.80 14.18 10.64
N TRP A 295 -1.06 13.55 9.71
CA TRP A 295 -0.63 12.15 9.81
C TRP A 295 0.79 11.90 9.27
N LYS A 296 1.65 12.93 9.33
CA LYS A 296 3.05 12.90 8.86
C LYS A 296 3.94 11.77 9.40
N TYR A 297 3.54 11.10 10.49
CA TYR A 297 4.30 9.98 11.04
C TYR A 297 4.02 8.64 10.35
N ILE A 298 3.02 8.57 9.49
CA ILE A 298 2.65 7.35 8.77
C ILE A 298 2.72 7.49 7.25
N HIS A 299 2.86 8.71 6.73
CA HIS A 299 3.17 9.00 5.33
C HIS A 299 4.23 10.10 5.26
N MET A 300 5.30 9.86 4.50
CA MET A 300 6.36 10.83 4.23
C MET A 300 5.85 12.05 3.45
N MET A 301 6.36 13.22 3.79
CA MET A 301 6.30 14.38 2.90
C MET A 301 7.22 14.14 1.68
N PRO A 302 6.94 14.72 0.50
CA PRO A 302 7.73 14.46 -0.71
C PRO A 302 9.23 14.69 -0.54
N GLU A 303 9.62 15.68 0.26
CA GLU A 303 11.02 15.97 0.55
C GLU A 303 11.66 14.91 1.46
N GLU A 304 10.89 14.35 2.40
CA GLU A 304 11.34 13.23 3.24
C GLU A 304 11.51 11.94 2.42
N VAL A 305 10.76 11.76 1.32
CA VAL A 305 10.95 10.63 0.40
C VAL A 305 12.34 10.67 -0.24
N VAL A 306 12.80 11.85 -0.66
CA VAL A 306 14.15 12.03 -1.21
C VAL A 306 15.19 11.77 -0.12
N GLN A 307 14.99 12.29 1.09
CA GLN A 307 15.88 12.02 2.21
C GLN A 307 15.95 10.52 2.55
N ALA A 308 14.82 9.81 2.54
CA ALA A 308 14.78 8.36 2.76
C ALA A 308 15.58 7.60 1.71
N ALA A 309 15.51 7.99 0.43
CA ALA A 309 16.31 7.38 -0.63
C ALA A 309 17.82 7.59 -0.42
N ILE A 310 18.22 8.79 0.03
CA ILE A 310 19.62 9.10 0.38
C ILE A 310 20.08 8.25 1.57
N ASP A 311 19.27 8.12 2.61
CA ASP A 311 19.58 7.33 3.81
C ASP A 311 19.68 5.84 3.51
N LEU A 312 18.86 5.36 2.57
CA LEU A 312 18.94 4.01 2.01
C LEU A 312 20.19 3.82 1.13
N LYS A 313 20.84 4.91 0.68
CA LYS A 313 21.94 4.90 -0.30
C LYS A 313 21.49 4.32 -1.64
N ALA A 314 20.32 4.75 -2.11
CA ALA A 314 19.71 4.29 -3.35
C ALA A 314 20.25 5.06 -4.57
N ALA A 315 20.72 4.35 -5.59
CA ALA A 315 21.21 4.96 -6.82
C ALA A 315 20.08 5.62 -7.63
N LYS A 316 18.92 4.94 -7.74
CA LYS A 316 17.70 5.46 -8.37
C LYS A 316 16.53 5.44 -7.38
N LEU A 317 15.64 6.41 -7.50
CA LEU A 317 14.39 6.52 -6.73
C LEU A 317 13.19 6.47 -7.68
N LEU A 318 12.24 5.58 -7.43
CA LEU A 318 10.92 5.58 -8.06
C LEU A 318 9.86 5.99 -7.01
N PRO A 319 9.21 7.15 -7.14
CA PRO A 319 8.06 7.50 -6.32
C PRO A 319 6.79 6.75 -6.76
N VAL A 320 6.05 6.21 -5.80
CA VAL A 320 4.75 5.54 -5.97
C VAL A 320 3.68 6.20 -5.06
N HIS A 321 2.56 5.55 -4.72
CA HIS A 321 1.43 6.08 -3.89
C HIS A 321 0.61 7.26 -4.44
N SER A 322 0.92 7.76 -5.63
CA SER A 322 0.22 8.88 -6.25
C SER A 322 -0.60 8.48 -7.47
N SER A 323 -1.33 9.45 -8.02
CA SER A 323 -1.81 9.42 -9.41
C SER A 323 -2.89 8.38 -9.74
N LYS A 324 -3.47 7.69 -8.74
CA LYS A 324 -4.55 6.73 -8.99
C LYS A 324 -5.80 6.99 -8.15
N PHE A 325 -5.66 7.37 -6.89
CA PHE A 325 -6.79 7.54 -5.96
C PHE A 325 -6.69 8.86 -5.17
N VAL A 326 -7.84 9.34 -4.66
CA VAL A 326 -7.88 10.43 -3.67
C VAL A 326 -7.87 9.84 -2.26
N LEU A 327 -6.78 10.01 -1.52
CA LEU A 327 -6.69 9.66 -0.10
C LEU A 327 -6.23 10.82 0.80
N ALA A 328 -5.74 11.92 0.22
CA ALA A 328 -5.38 13.12 0.96
C ALA A 328 -5.95 14.41 0.33
N ASN A 329 -5.56 15.53 0.95
CA ASN A 329 -6.08 16.86 0.66
C ASN A 329 -5.29 17.62 -0.40
N HIS A 330 -4.08 17.18 -0.77
CA HIS A 330 -3.23 17.86 -1.76
C HIS A 330 -3.76 17.70 -3.19
N ALA A 331 -3.29 18.55 -4.12
CA ALA A 331 -3.61 18.36 -5.54
C ALA A 331 -3.01 17.03 -6.07
N TRP A 332 -3.65 16.37 -7.03
CA TRP A 332 -3.23 15.03 -7.48
C TRP A 332 -1.80 15.01 -8.06
N TYR A 333 -1.35 16.12 -8.66
CA TYR A 333 -0.02 16.26 -9.28
C TYR A 333 1.06 16.80 -8.32
N GLU A 334 0.65 17.37 -7.18
CA GLU A 334 1.55 18.04 -6.23
C GLU A 334 2.68 17.12 -5.72
N PRO A 335 2.44 15.83 -5.38
CA PRO A 335 3.52 14.95 -4.93
C PRO A 335 4.64 14.81 -5.96
N LEU A 336 4.29 14.73 -7.24
CA LEU A 336 5.27 14.57 -8.33
C LEU A 336 6.04 15.87 -8.59
N GLU A 337 5.40 17.04 -8.46
CA GLU A 337 6.09 18.33 -8.56
C GLU A 337 7.11 18.53 -7.43
N ARG A 338 6.68 18.28 -6.18
CA ARG A 338 7.53 18.52 -5.00
C ARG A 338 8.70 17.56 -4.95
N ILE A 339 8.48 16.26 -5.17
CA ILE A 339 9.58 15.30 -5.15
C ILE A 339 10.57 15.57 -6.30
N SER A 340 10.09 15.96 -7.49
CA SER A 340 10.97 16.26 -8.61
C SER A 340 11.86 17.48 -8.35
N LYS A 341 11.30 18.50 -7.67
CA LYS A 341 12.06 19.67 -7.25
C LYS A 341 13.13 19.28 -6.22
N GLU A 342 12.77 18.53 -5.19
CA GLU A 342 13.71 18.13 -4.14
C GLU A 342 14.80 17.19 -4.68
N ALA A 343 14.43 16.20 -5.51
CA ALA A 343 15.38 15.29 -6.13
C ALA A 343 16.42 16.04 -6.99
N SER A 344 15.99 17.09 -7.71
CA SER A 344 16.91 17.95 -8.46
C SER A 344 17.86 18.74 -7.56
N ILE A 345 17.42 19.18 -6.38
CA ILE A 345 18.25 19.92 -5.41
C ILE A 345 19.30 18.98 -4.80
N GLN A 346 18.89 17.77 -4.43
CA GLN A 346 19.73 16.77 -3.77
C GLN A 346 20.54 15.90 -4.76
N GLN A 347 20.39 16.13 -6.06
CA GLN A 347 21.02 15.32 -7.13
C GLN A 347 20.67 13.83 -7.05
N GLN A 348 19.47 13.49 -6.58
CA GLN A 348 18.95 12.13 -6.56
C GLN A 348 18.36 11.78 -7.93
N THR A 349 18.81 10.68 -8.53
CA THR A 349 18.24 10.20 -9.81
C THR A 349 16.81 9.71 -9.57
N LEU A 350 15.84 10.33 -10.24
CA LEU A 350 14.41 10.08 -10.07
C LEU A 350 13.81 9.49 -11.35
N LEU A 351 13.15 8.34 -11.23
CA LEU A 351 12.38 7.72 -12.30
C LEU A 351 10.92 8.17 -12.18
N THR A 352 10.33 8.73 -13.23
CA THR A 352 8.92 9.16 -13.21
C THR A 352 8.16 8.70 -14.45
N PRO A 353 8.02 7.36 -14.67
CA PRO A 353 7.27 6.84 -15.80
C PRO A 353 5.79 7.22 -15.73
N ARG A 354 5.10 7.21 -16.87
CA ARG A 354 3.64 7.17 -16.88
C ARG A 354 3.15 5.81 -16.40
N ILE A 355 1.90 5.76 -15.95
CA ILE A 355 1.25 4.49 -15.63
C ILE A 355 1.22 3.61 -16.90
N GLY A 356 1.73 2.39 -16.77
CA GLY A 356 1.84 1.37 -17.81
C GLY A 356 3.08 1.46 -18.69
N GLU A 357 3.91 2.48 -18.52
CA GLU A 357 5.15 2.63 -19.28
C GLU A 357 6.22 1.64 -18.80
N VAL A 358 6.87 0.98 -19.76
CA VAL A 358 7.97 0.05 -19.48
C VAL A 358 9.26 0.86 -19.32
N VAL A 359 9.84 0.80 -18.13
CA VAL A 359 11.15 1.38 -17.81
C VAL A 359 12.20 0.30 -17.93
N ASP A 360 13.27 0.60 -18.65
CA ASP A 360 14.48 -0.21 -18.67
C ASP A 360 15.37 0.19 -17.47
N LEU A 361 15.66 -0.75 -16.58
CA LEU A 361 16.44 -0.44 -15.38
C LEU A 361 17.95 -0.49 -15.66
N ASP A 362 18.37 -1.12 -16.77
CA ASP A 362 19.75 -1.18 -17.23
C ASP A 362 20.16 0.10 -17.97
N ASP A 363 19.19 0.88 -18.45
CA ASP A 363 19.43 2.19 -19.07
C ASP A 363 19.92 3.21 -18.04
N THR A 364 21.03 3.87 -18.33
CA THR A 364 21.60 4.96 -17.52
C THR A 364 20.97 6.32 -17.83
N ASP A 365 20.33 6.45 -18.99
CA ASP A 365 19.78 7.70 -19.51
C ASP A 365 18.26 7.82 -19.29
N SER A 366 17.63 6.77 -18.71
CA SER A 366 16.21 6.75 -18.38
C SER A 366 15.83 7.94 -17.48
N GLY A 367 15.29 8.97 -18.14
CA GLY A 367 15.19 10.31 -17.59
C GLY A 367 13.85 10.64 -16.94
N HIS A 368 13.82 11.86 -16.39
CA HIS A 368 12.63 12.48 -15.85
C HIS A 368 11.62 12.73 -16.96
N SER A 369 10.39 12.26 -16.77
CA SER A 369 9.26 12.74 -17.53
C SER A 369 8.34 13.55 -16.60
N TYR A 370 7.89 14.71 -17.05
CA TYR A 370 7.00 15.59 -16.28
C TYR A 370 5.56 15.48 -16.79
N TRP A 371 5.09 14.25 -16.99
CA TRP A 371 3.82 13.96 -17.67
C TRP A 371 2.60 14.57 -16.96
N TRP A 372 2.69 14.88 -15.66
CA TRP A 372 1.62 15.49 -14.87
C TRP A 372 1.42 16.99 -15.10
N LYS A 373 2.31 17.63 -15.87
CA LYS A 373 2.22 19.05 -16.22
C LYS A 373 1.40 19.33 -17.48
N ASN A 374 1.02 18.29 -18.22
CA ASN A 374 0.39 18.40 -19.55
C ASN A 374 -1.10 18.09 -19.53
#